data_AF-A0A397WPY2-F1
#
_entry.id   AF-A0A397WPY2-F1
#
_cell.length_a   1.000
_cell.length_b   1.000
_cell.length_c   1.000
_cell.angle_alpha   90.00
_cell.angle_beta   90.00
_cell.angle_gamma   90.00
#
_symmetry.space_group_name_H-M   'P 1'
#
loop_
_entity.id
_entity.type
_entity.pdbx_description
1 polymer ?
#
loop_
_entity_poly.entity_id
_entity_poly.type
_entity_poly.pdbx_seq_one_letter_code
_entity_poly.pdbx_strand_id
1 'polypeptide(L)'
;MTLKERLIEVIKEVGIEGARYIEENIDLQYYYIKKLYEKIGDEENLVRLVILNSLSSYQLSSRAEEWWREFSEYFSNNKPKDVLNDYIEFLKKSRTNRRFINRKIDRMIKVRNFIKNLSLDRIYEYYNDMLKLKADLDKSLGVKKYYKTVVFSVKMFGYSCRIIFNKFIAYPFEIDIPLDNRMIKFTRRFTNKNFLEFWREVSIKSNVPPLHIDSIFWPFLTNREVRNEKLGSLIEFLNKVYHKK
;
A
#
# COMPACT_ATOMS: atom_id res chain seq x y z
N MET A 1 22.88 -21.67 -7.42
CA MET A 1 22.09 -20.50 -7.00
C MET A 1 21.02 -20.92 -6.00
N THR A 2 21.01 -20.33 -4.82
CA THR A 2 19.97 -20.55 -3.80
C THR A 2 18.64 -19.92 -4.22
N LEU A 3 17.53 -20.37 -3.61
CA LEU A 3 16.21 -19.78 -3.90
C LEU A 3 16.15 -18.27 -3.55
N LYS A 4 16.92 -17.86 -2.53
CA LYS A 4 17.07 -16.45 -2.12
C LYS A 4 17.87 -15.64 -3.13
N GLU A 5 18.98 -16.18 -3.64
CA GLU A 5 19.76 -15.51 -4.70
C GLU A 5 18.90 -15.29 -5.95
N ARG A 6 18.12 -16.30 -6.35
CA ARG A 6 17.21 -16.15 -7.48
C ARG A 6 16.11 -15.12 -7.24
N LEU A 7 15.57 -15.04 -6.01
CA LEU A 7 14.62 -13.98 -5.64
C LEU A 7 15.22 -12.59 -5.85
N ILE A 8 16.46 -12.39 -5.39
CA ILE A 8 17.16 -11.10 -5.49
C ILE A 8 17.39 -10.74 -6.97
N GLU A 9 17.84 -11.69 -7.79
CA GLU A 9 18.01 -11.47 -9.24
C GLU A 9 16.71 -11.05 -9.91
N VAL A 10 15.61 -11.76 -9.65
CA VAL A 10 14.30 -11.45 -10.24
C VAL A 10 13.83 -10.05 -9.84
N ILE A 11 14.00 -9.66 -8.57
CA ILE A 11 13.64 -8.30 -8.12
C ILE A 11 14.53 -7.26 -8.80
N LYS A 12 15.83 -7.55 -8.96
CA LYS A 12 16.77 -6.66 -9.65
C LYS A 12 16.46 -6.51 -11.14
N GLU A 13 16.06 -7.59 -11.81
CA GLU A 13 15.61 -7.58 -13.22
C GLU A 13 14.36 -6.72 -13.40
N VAL A 14 13.38 -6.83 -12.50
CA VAL A 14 12.16 -5.99 -12.52
C VAL A 14 12.51 -4.53 -12.20
N GLY A 15 13.33 -4.30 -11.19
CA GLY A 15 13.78 -2.96 -10.80
C GLY A 15 12.66 -2.03 -10.32
N ILE A 16 13.02 -0.77 -10.09
CA ILE A 16 12.07 0.27 -9.65
C ILE A 16 11.06 0.59 -10.77
N GLU A 17 11.49 0.66 -12.03
CA GLU A 17 10.60 0.95 -13.15
C GLU A 17 9.61 -0.19 -13.45
N GLY A 18 10.02 -1.45 -13.31
CA GLY A 18 9.09 -2.58 -13.40
C GLY A 18 8.10 -2.59 -12.25
N ALA A 19 8.55 -2.28 -11.02
CA ALA A 19 7.64 -2.10 -9.89
C ALA A 19 6.63 -0.98 -10.16
N ARG A 20 7.09 0.20 -10.62
CA ARG A 20 6.24 1.32 -11.02
C ARG A 20 5.22 0.92 -12.08
N TYR A 21 5.63 0.18 -13.10
CA TYR A 21 4.72 -0.31 -14.14
C TYR A 21 3.62 -1.21 -13.55
N ILE A 22 3.98 -2.13 -12.66
CA ILE A 22 3.02 -2.99 -11.96
C ILE A 22 2.05 -2.14 -11.12
N GLU A 23 2.57 -1.16 -10.36
CA GLU A 23 1.75 -0.25 -9.56
C GLU A 23 0.72 0.50 -10.41
N GLU A 24 1.14 1.08 -11.54
CA GLU A 24 0.30 1.98 -12.34
C GLU A 24 -0.65 1.25 -13.29
N ASN A 25 -0.32 0.03 -13.69
CA ASN A 25 -1.03 -0.68 -14.77
C ASN A 25 -1.66 -2.01 -14.34
N ILE A 26 -1.29 -2.55 -13.17
CA ILE A 26 -1.75 -3.88 -12.72
C ILE A 26 -2.42 -3.79 -11.34
N ASP A 27 -1.90 -2.96 -10.41
CA ASP A 27 -2.45 -2.85 -9.06
C ASP A 27 -3.84 -2.19 -9.08
N LEU A 28 -4.87 -2.99 -8.76
CA LEU A 28 -6.25 -2.51 -8.71
C LEU A 28 -6.45 -1.42 -7.66
N GLN A 29 -5.64 -1.35 -6.61
CA GLN A 29 -5.73 -0.29 -5.61
C GLN A 29 -5.35 1.06 -6.21
N TYR A 30 -4.28 1.10 -7.03
CA TYR A 30 -3.89 2.30 -7.78
C TYR A 30 -5.00 2.71 -8.75
N TYR A 31 -5.55 1.73 -9.49
CA TYR A 31 -6.66 1.96 -10.42
C TYR A 31 -7.87 2.61 -9.71
N TYR A 32 -8.30 2.08 -8.56
CA TYR A 32 -9.43 2.64 -7.83
C TYR A 32 -9.15 4.03 -7.23
N ILE A 33 -7.93 4.31 -6.77
CA ILE A 33 -7.56 5.67 -6.33
C ILE A 33 -7.64 6.65 -7.52
N LYS A 34 -7.15 6.25 -8.69
CA LYS A 34 -7.22 7.06 -9.91
C LYS A 34 -8.67 7.34 -10.32
N LYS A 35 -9.53 6.31 -10.30
CA LYS A 35 -10.98 6.46 -10.56
C LYS A 35 -11.68 7.38 -9.57
N LEU A 36 -11.31 7.30 -8.29
CA LEU A 36 -11.83 8.22 -7.29
C LEU A 36 -11.43 9.66 -7.60
N TYR A 37 -10.15 9.91 -7.90
CA TYR A 37 -9.64 11.25 -8.24
C TYR A 37 -10.37 11.88 -9.44
N GLU A 38 -10.57 11.10 -10.51
CA GLU A 38 -11.33 11.51 -11.71
C GLU A 38 -12.76 11.99 -11.39
N LYS A 39 -13.35 11.57 -10.26
CA LYS A 39 -14.72 11.93 -9.85
C LYS A 39 -14.77 13.03 -8.80
N ILE A 40 -13.87 13.01 -7.82
CA ILE A 40 -13.89 14.03 -6.76
C ILE A 40 -13.27 15.35 -7.21
N GLY A 41 -12.16 15.31 -7.96
CA GLY A 41 -11.42 16.49 -8.42
C GLY A 41 -10.81 17.34 -7.30
N ASP A 42 -10.69 16.79 -6.09
CA ASP A 42 -10.20 17.46 -4.89
C ASP A 42 -8.98 16.70 -4.34
N GLU A 43 -7.81 17.31 -4.49
CA GLU A 43 -6.50 16.69 -4.18
C GLU A 43 -6.31 16.45 -2.68
N GLU A 44 -6.65 17.43 -1.84
CA GLU A 44 -6.49 17.30 -0.39
C GLU A 44 -7.41 16.21 0.14
N ASN A 45 -8.68 16.23 -0.25
CA ASN A 45 -9.65 15.25 0.22
C ASN A 45 -9.36 13.85 -0.34
N LEU A 46 -8.83 13.73 -1.56
CA LEU A 46 -8.32 12.44 -2.07
C LEU A 46 -7.30 11.84 -1.09
N VAL A 47 -6.26 12.61 -0.78
CA VAL A 47 -5.13 12.11 0.02
C VAL A 47 -5.57 11.81 1.45
N ARG A 48 -6.37 12.70 2.05
CA ARG A 48 -6.95 12.47 3.40
C ARG A 48 -7.77 11.18 3.42
N LEU A 49 -8.67 10.98 2.46
CA LEU A 49 -9.48 9.77 2.35
C LEU A 49 -8.61 8.52 2.16
N VAL A 50 -7.59 8.58 1.29
CA VAL A 50 -6.67 7.45 1.04
C VAL A 50 -5.89 7.05 2.29
N ILE A 51 -5.42 8.02 3.08
CA ILE A 51 -4.73 7.75 4.35
C ILE A 51 -5.69 7.09 5.34
N LEU A 52 -6.90 7.65 5.54
CA LEU A 52 -7.91 7.07 6.42
C LEU A 52 -8.27 5.64 5.99
N ASN A 53 -8.42 5.43 4.68
CA ASN A 53 -8.71 4.13 4.09
C ASN A 53 -7.61 3.10 4.35
N SER A 54 -6.37 3.50 4.17
CA SER A 54 -5.22 2.63 4.37
C SER A 54 -5.04 2.25 5.84
N LEU A 55 -5.26 3.19 6.76
CA LEU A 55 -5.15 2.97 8.20
C LEU A 55 -6.22 2.03 8.77
N SER A 56 -7.37 1.90 8.08
CA SER A 56 -8.47 0.99 8.42
C SER A 56 -8.45 -0.33 7.62
N SER A 57 -7.51 -0.47 6.65
CA SER A 57 -7.37 -1.62 5.76
C SER A 57 -6.70 -2.84 6.41
N TYR A 58 -7.29 -3.34 7.50
CA TYR A 58 -6.84 -4.57 8.16
C TYR A 58 -8.02 -5.39 8.66
N GLN A 59 -7.86 -6.72 8.71
CA GLN A 59 -8.93 -7.62 9.13
C GLN A 59 -10.22 -7.36 8.33
N LEU A 60 -10.10 -7.20 7.01
CA LEU A 60 -11.23 -6.97 6.12
C LEU A 60 -12.19 -8.17 6.16
N SER A 61 -13.47 -7.93 5.87
CA SER A 61 -14.48 -8.99 5.69
C SER A 61 -14.59 -9.48 4.25
N SER A 62 -13.72 -9.00 3.36
CA SER A 62 -13.69 -9.28 1.92
C SER A 62 -12.24 -9.30 1.39
N ARG A 63 -12.08 -9.36 0.06
CA ARG A 63 -10.79 -9.09 -0.59
C ARG A 63 -10.42 -7.61 -0.48
N ALA A 64 -9.13 -7.32 -0.53
CA ALA A 64 -8.63 -5.94 -0.43
C ALA A 64 -9.07 -5.10 -1.62
N GLU A 65 -9.06 -5.70 -2.80
CA GLU A 65 -9.48 -5.11 -4.06
C GLU A 65 -10.97 -4.71 -4.03
N GLU A 66 -11.82 -5.54 -3.42
CA GLU A 66 -13.25 -5.23 -3.24
C GLU A 66 -13.45 -4.07 -2.27
N TRP A 67 -12.62 -3.97 -1.23
CA TRP A 67 -12.66 -2.85 -0.28
C TRP A 67 -12.25 -1.53 -0.93
N TRP A 68 -11.16 -1.52 -1.69
CA TRP A 68 -10.73 -0.33 -2.41
C TRP A 68 -11.72 0.07 -3.51
N ARG A 69 -12.38 -0.89 -4.15
CA ARG A 69 -13.50 -0.63 -5.06
C ARG A 69 -14.66 0.04 -4.32
N GLU A 70 -15.15 -0.55 -3.23
CA GLU A 70 -16.28 -0.01 -2.46
C GLU A 70 -15.97 1.42 -1.98
N PHE A 71 -14.76 1.64 -1.46
CA PHE A 71 -14.28 2.96 -1.07
C PHE A 71 -14.31 3.97 -2.22
N SER A 72 -13.75 3.61 -3.38
CA SER A 72 -13.74 4.46 -4.56
C SER A 72 -15.16 4.78 -5.04
N GLU A 73 -16.02 3.77 -5.16
CA GLU A 73 -17.40 3.93 -5.61
C GLU A 73 -18.23 4.79 -4.65
N TYR A 74 -18.05 4.60 -3.35
CA TYR A 74 -18.75 5.38 -2.33
C TYR A 74 -18.40 6.87 -2.43
N PHE A 75 -17.12 7.23 -2.37
CA PHE A 75 -16.70 8.64 -2.37
C PHE A 75 -16.76 9.30 -3.75
N SER A 76 -16.81 8.52 -4.84
CA SER A 76 -17.11 9.04 -6.17
C SER A 76 -18.53 9.62 -6.27
N ASN A 77 -19.48 9.03 -5.52
CA ASN A 77 -20.87 9.46 -5.50
C ASN A 77 -21.23 10.33 -4.29
N ASN A 78 -20.35 10.38 -3.29
CA ASN A 78 -20.57 11.10 -2.03
C ASN A 78 -19.31 11.92 -1.70
N LYS A 79 -19.18 13.10 -2.31
CA LYS A 79 -18.04 13.99 -2.03
C LYS A 79 -18.05 14.39 -0.54
N PRO A 80 -16.94 14.20 0.20
CA PRO A 80 -16.92 14.49 1.62
C PRO A 80 -17.03 16.00 1.87
N LYS A 81 -17.83 16.39 2.85
CA LYS A 81 -17.86 17.75 3.41
C LYS A 81 -17.02 17.81 4.68
N ASP A 82 -17.09 16.75 5.49
CA ASP A 82 -16.23 16.53 6.64
C ASP A 82 -15.55 15.17 6.46
N VAL A 83 -14.33 15.20 5.91
CA VAL A 83 -13.61 13.98 5.50
C VAL A 83 -13.56 12.93 6.61
N LEU A 84 -13.32 13.33 7.85
CA LEU A 84 -13.19 12.36 8.95
C LEU A 84 -14.54 11.74 9.31
N ASN A 85 -15.56 12.58 9.50
CA ASN A 85 -16.88 12.10 9.91
C ASN A 85 -17.56 11.31 8.77
N ASP A 86 -17.47 11.78 7.54
CA ASP A 86 -17.98 11.10 6.36
C ASP A 86 -17.28 9.75 6.15
N TYR A 87 -15.96 9.67 6.42
CA TYR A 87 -15.22 8.40 6.40
C TYR A 87 -15.65 7.43 7.51
N ILE A 88 -15.91 7.93 8.71
CA ILE A 88 -16.44 7.11 9.81
C ILE A 88 -17.83 6.56 9.46
N GLU A 89 -18.70 7.38 8.87
CA GLU A 89 -20.03 6.95 8.42
C GLU A 89 -19.96 5.93 7.30
N PHE A 90 -19.08 6.12 6.32
CA PHE A 90 -18.76 5.11 5.31
C PHE A 90 -18.34 3.79 5.96
N LEU A 91 -17.38 3.83 6.89
CA LEU A 91 -16.84 2.63 7.51
C LEU A 91 -17.92 1.83 8.26
N LYS A 92 -18.82 2.51 8.98
CA LYS A 92 -19.96 1.89 9.68
C LYS A 92 -20.93 1.19 8.74
N LYS A 93 -21.10 1.71 7.53
CA LYS A 93 -22.04 1.19 6.51
C LYS A 93 -21.38 0.20 5.54
N SER A 94 -20.05 0.08 5.58
CA SER A 94 -19.30 -0.71 4.61
C SER A 94 -19.68 -2.20 4.63
N ARG A 95 -19.69 -2.83 3.46
CA ARG A 95 -19.94 -4.26 3.31
C ARG A 95 -18.65 -5.08 3.40
N THR A 96 -17.55 -4.50 2.95
CA THR A 96 -16.23 -5.13 2.82
C THR A 96 -15.32 -4.96 4.04
N ASN A 97 -15.64 -4.05 4.97
CA ASN A 97 -14.79 -3.75 6.13
C ASN A 97 -15.51 -3.80 7.51
N ARG A 98 -16.23 -4.90 7.78
CA ARG A 98 -17.16 -5.01 8.93
C ARG A 98 -16.54 -5.45 10.26
N ARG A 99 -15.31 -5.95 10.28
CA ARG A 99 -14.70 -6.48 11.52
C ARG A 99 -13.98 -5.38 12.29
N PHE A 100 -14.09 -5.40 13.63
CA PHE A 100 -13.41 -4.47 14.53
C PHE A 100 -13.66 -2.98 14.21
N ILE A 101 -14.88 -2.62 13.78
CA ILE A 101 -15.24 -1.25 13.37
C ILE A 101 -14.89 -0.23 14.46
N ASN A 102 -15.26 -0.48 15.72
CA ASN A 102 -14.96 0.46 16.81
C ASN A 102 -13.46 0.74 16.94
N ARG A 103 -12.61 -0.30 16.89
CA ARG A 103 -11.14 -0.12 16.94
C ARG A 103 -10.59 0.66 15.75
N LYS A 104 -11.23 0.55 14.58
CA LYS A 104 -10.86 1.33 13.39
C LYS A 104 -11.28 2.78 13.55
N ILE A 105 -12.49 3.03 14.03
CA ILE A 105 -12.98 4.37 14.37
C ILE A 105 -12.06 5.04 15.41
N ASP A 106 -11.64 4.32 16.45
CA ASP A 106 -10.70 4.84 17.46
C ASP A 106 -9.38 5.32 16.81
N ARG A 107 -8.89 4.58 15.80
CA ARG A 107 -7.72 4.99 15.03
C ARG A 107 -7.98 6.24 14.20
N MET A 108 -9.16 6.38 13.59
CA MET A 108 -9.54 7.58 12.84
C MET A 108 -9.57 8.80 13.76
N ILE A 109 -10.12 8.65 14.97
CA ILE A 109 -10.15 9.71 15.99
C ILE A 109 -8.73 10.11 16.39
N LYS A 110 -7.82 9.16 16.60
CA LYS A 110 -6.41 9.44 16.94
C LYS A 110 -5.70 10.28 15.88
N VAL A 111 -5.99 10.06 14.59
CA VAL A 111 -5.39 10.83 13.49
C VAL A 111 -6.18 12.08 13.10
N ARG A 112 -7.25 12.44 13.84
CA ARG A 112 -8.11 13.60 13.52
C ARG A 112 -7.32 14.87 13.25
N ASN A 113 -6.42 15.23 14.17
CA ASN A 113 -5.65 16.47 14.06
C ASN A 113 -4.65 16.41 12.90
N PHE A 114 -4.06 15.23 12.66
CA PHE A 114 -3.18 15.01 11.51
C PHE A 114 -3.94 15.24 10.20
N ILE A 115 -5.11 14.61 10.04
CA ILE A 115 -5.93 14.71 8.83
C ILE A 115 -6.46 16.13 8.61
N LYS A 116 -6.98 16.77 9.66
CA LYS A 116 -7.50 18.14 9.60
C LYS A 116 -6.45 19.14 9.13
N ASN A 117 -5.20 18.95 9.55
CA ASN A 117 -4.10 19.86 9.26
C ASN A 117 -3.30 19.45 8.02
N LEU A 118 -3.79 18.50 7.22
CA LEU A 118 -3.10 18.00 6.03
C LEU A 118 -3.51 18.83 4.80
N SER A 119 -2.85 19.97 4.58
CA SER A 119 -3.02 20.82 3.39
C SER A 119 -2.22 20.31 2.18
N LEU A 120 -2.49 20.83 1.00
CA LEU A 120 -1.77 20.49 -0.24
C LEU A 120 -0.26 20.72 -0.13
N ASP A 121 0.18 21.84 0.49
CA ASP A 121 1.60 22.11 0.72
C ASP A 121 2.25 21.03 1.61
N ARG A 122 1.57 20.63 2.69
CA ARG A 122 2.08 19.56 3.56
C ARG A 122 2.07 18.21 2.87
N ILE A 123 1.10 17.94 2.00
CA ILE A 123 1.08 16.75 1.14
C ILE A 123 2.30 16.75 0.22
N TYR A 124 2.61 17.88 -0.42
CA TYR A 124 3.78 18.00 -1.28
C TYR A 124 5.09 17.83 -0.49
N GLU A 125 5.21 18.43 0.70
CA GLU A 125 6.36 18.21 1.60
C GLU A 125 6.53 16.72 1.94
N TYR A 126 5.45 16.06 2.36
CA TYR A 126 5.47 14.63 2.70
C TYR A 126 5.75 13.74 1.49
N TYR A 127 5.41 14.17 0.27
CA TYR A 127 5.74 13.39 -0.92
C TYR A 127 7.23 13.45 -1.24
N ASN A 128 7.88 14.59 -0.99
CA ASN A 128 9.33 14.72 -1.09
C ASN A 128 10.08 14.10 0.11
N ASP A 129 9.41 13.95 1.28
CA ASP A 129 9.93 13.26 2.45
C ASP A 129 8.88 12.32 3.08
N MET A 130 8.79 11.12 2.52
CA MET A 130 7.85 10.09 3.01
C MET A 130 8.24 9.51 4.37
N LEU A 131 9.47 9.72 4.85
CA LEU A 131 9.87 9.32 6.21
C LEU A 131 9.24 10.24 7.24
N LYS A 132 9.15 11.56 6.95
CA LYS A 132 8.43 12.54 7.77
C LYS A 132 6.95 12.17 7.90
N LEU A 133 6.29 11.81 6.80
CA LEU A 133 4.90 11.34 6.83
C LEU A 133 4.73 10.15 7.76
N LYS A 134 5.60 9.15 7.60
CA LYS A 134 5.56 7.94 8.39
C LYS A 134 5.72 8.25 9.88
N ALA A 135 6.69 9.09 10.24
CA ALA A 135 6.95 9.48 11.63
C ALA A 135 5.75 10.18 12.26
N ASP A 136 5.10 11.08 11.54
CA ASP A 136 3.94 11.82 12.04
C ASP A 136 2.68 10.94 12.17
N LEU A 137 2.51 9.95 11.29
CA LEU A 137 1.46 8.92 11.43
C LEU A 137 1.73 8.00 12.62
N ASP A 138 2.97 7.54 12.81
CA ASP A 138 3.37 6.72 13.96
C ASP A 138 3.08 7.45 15.28
N LYS A 139 3.50 8.72 15.37
CA LYS A 139 3.25 9.60 16.52
C LYS A 139 1.76 9.78 16.78
N SER A 140 0.98 10.09 15.74
CA SER A 140 -0.47 10.32 15.87
C SER A 140 -1.22 9.09 16.37
N LEU A 141 -0.80 7.88 15.96
CA LEU A 141 -1.45 6.64 16.35
C LEU A 141 -0.94 6.08 17.69
N GLY A 142 0.21 6.55 18.18
CA GLY A 142 0.90 6.00 19.34
C GLY A 142 1.37 4.56 19.09
N VAL A 143 1.85 4.27 17.88
CA VAL A 143 2.29 2.92 17.47
C VAL A 143 3.81 2.83 17.29
N LYS A 144 4.33 1.60 17.27
CA LYS A 144 5.74 1.34 16.99
C LYS A 144 6.08 1.65 15.53
N LYS A 145 7.35 2.01 15.29
CA LYS A 145 7.95 2.39 13.98
C LYS A 145 7.71 1.41 12.81
N TYR A 146 7.26 0.18 13.05
CA TYR A 146 7.16 -0.87 12.01
C TYR A 146 5.73 -1.41 11.84
N TYR A 147 4.73 -0.61 12.21
CA TYR A 147 3.35 -1.05 12.16
C TYR A 147 2.88 -1.18 10.71
N LYS A 148 2.55 -2.41 10.29
CA LYS A 148 2.25 -2.74 8.88
C LYS A 148 1.22 -1.82 8.21
N THR A 149 0.23 -1.31 8.96
CA THR A 149 -0.80 -0.44 8.37
C THR A 149 -0.30 0.99 8.17
N VAL A 150 0.70 1.44 8.93
CA VAL A 150 1.34 2.75 8.71
C VAL A 150 2.20 2.69 7.45
N VAL A 151 3.06 1.69 7.31
CA VAL A 151 3.89 1.55 6.10
C VAL A 151 3.03 1.32 4.84
N PHE A 152 1.94 0.57 4.96
CA PHE A 152 0.95 0.46 3.89
C PHE A 152 0.27 1.81 3.58
N SER A 153 -0.02 2.63 4.59
CA SER A 153 -0.58 3.97 4.37
C SER A 153 0.40 4.91 3.67
N VAL A 154 1.70 4.80 3.93
CA VAL A 154 2.72 5.55 3.17
C VAL A 154 2.75 5.11 1.71
N LYS A 155 2.65 3.80 1.43
CA LYS A 155 2.53 3.29 0.05
C LYS A 155 1.31 3.88 -0.66
N MET A 156 0.14 3.81 -0.05
CA MET A 156 -1.08 4.32 -0.67
C MET A 156 -1.08 5.86 -0.80
N PHE A 157 -0.46 6.57 0.14
CA PHE A 157 -0.17 8.00 0.01
C PHE A 157 0.72 8.30 -1.20
N GLY A 158 1.76 7.49 -1.44
CA GLY A 158 2.61 7.63 -2.62
C GLY A 158 1.84 7.43 -3.92
N TYR A 159 0.89 6.48 -3.96
CA TYR A 159 -0.02 6.32 -5.10
C TYR A 159 -0.86 7.57 -5.33
N SER A 160 -1.52 8.10 -4.29
CA SER A 160 -2.35 9.30 -4.43
C SER A 160 -1.53 10.52 -4.86
N CYS A 161 -0.33 10.71 -4.30
CA CYS A 161 0.53 11.84 -4.65
C CYS A 161 1.04 11.76 -6.09
N ARG A 162 1.37 10.55 -6.54
CA ARG A 162 1.77 10.32 -7.93
C ARG A 162 0.64 10.66 -8.91
N ILE A 163 -0.60 10.35 -8.54
CA ILE A 163 -1.79 10.66 -9.36
C ILE A 163 -2.00 12.18 -9.43
N ILE A 164 -2.01 12.89 -8.30
CA ILE A 164 -2.31 14.33 -8.27
C ILE A 164 -1.17 15.19 -8.83
N PHE A 165 0.09 14.85 -8.55
CA PHE A 165 1.25 15.65 -8.99
C PHE A 165 1.83 15.19 -10.32
N ASN A 166 1.33 14.08 -10.87
CA ASN A 166 1.85 13.46 -12.09
C ASN A 166 3.39 13.31 -12.09
N LYS A 167 3.95 13.00 -10.91
CA LYS A 167 5.39 12.91 -10.66
C LYS A 167 5.68 11.61 -9.93
N PHE A 168 6.66 10.86 -10.41
CA PHE A 168 7.14 9.65 -9.73
C PHE A 168 8.28 10.00 -8.77
N ILE A 169 8.09 9.67 -7.49
CA ILE A 169 9.14 9.64 -6.46
C ILE A 169 9.16 8.22 -5.88
N ALA A 170 10.34 7.59 -5.93
CA ALA A 170 10.53 6.26 -5.39
C ALA A 170 10.38 6.25 -3.86
N TYR A 171 9.87 5.15 -3.31
CA TYR A 171 9.78 5.01 -1.85
C TYR A 171 11.18 4.97 -1.19
N PRO A 172 11.34 5.46 0.05
CA PRO A 172 12.60 5.35 0.77
C PRO A 172 12.92 3.90 1.14
N PHE A 173 14.22 3.55 1.16
CA PHE A 173 14.69 2.21 1.54
C PHE A 173 14.43 1.88 3.02
N GLU A 174 14.33 2.91 3.87
CA GLU A 174 14.15 2.80 5.31
C GLU A 174 12.71 2.46 5.71
N ILE A 175 11.76 2.55 4.77
CA ILE A 175 10.37 2.15 5.01
C ILE A 175 10.22 0.66 4.73
N ASP A 176 9.95 -0.08 5.79
CA ASP A 176 9.74 -1.53 5.72
C ASP A 176 8.56 -1.94 4.85
N ILE A 177 8.65 -3.18 4.36
CA ILE A 177 7.58 -3.85 3.64
C ILE A 177 6.36 -4.08 4.57
N PRO A 178 5.11 -3.89 4.11
CA PRO A 178 3.93 -4.26 4.88
C PRO A 178 3.82 -5.78 5.02
N LEU A 179 4.22 -6.32 6.18
CA LEU A 179 4.09 -7.75 6.48
C LEU A 179 2.65 -8.15 6.82
N ASP A 180 1.84 -8.37 5.79
CA ASP A 180 0.55 -9.04 5.92
C ASP A 180 0.69 -10.58 5.93
N ASN A 181 -0.42 -11.30 6.09
CA ASN A 181 -0.39 -12.76 6.15
C ASN A 181 0.06 -13.42 4.83
N ARG A 182 -0.14 -12.77 3.68
CA ARG A 182 0.27 -13.29 2.37
C ARG A 182 1.78 -13.14 2.23
N MET A 183 2.31 -11.96 2.53
CA MET A 183 3.75 -11.70 2.53
C MET A 183 4.48 -12.58 3.55
N ILE A 184 3.91 -12.79 4.74
CA ILE A 184 4.46 -13.73 5.73
C ILE A 184 4.52 -15.15 5.18
N LYS A 185 3.44 -15.66 4.59
CA LYS A 185 3.40 -17.01 3.99
C LYS A 185 4.39 -17.14 2.83
N PHE A 186 4.55 -16.09 2.03
CA PHE A 186 5.53 -16.06 0.94
C PHE A 186 6.97 -16.12 1.50
N THR A 187 7.28 -15.26 2.48
CA THR A 187 8.60 -15.14 3.11
C THR A 187 9.07 -16.45 3.77
N ARG A 188 8.15 -17.22 4.38
CA ARG A 188 8.44 -18.53 5.00
C ARG A 188 9.09 -19.56 4.07
N ARG A 189 8.98 -19.39 2.75
CA ARG A 189 9.63 -20.26 1.76
C ARG A 189 11.13 -20.02 1.65
N PHE A 190 11.61 -18.87 2.12
CA PHE A 190 13.00 -18.44 2.03
C PHE A 190 13.70 -18.44 3.40
N THR A 191 12.94 -18.14 4.46
CA THR A 191 13.49 -18.04 5.82
C THR A 191 12.40 -18.22 6.87
N ASN A 192 12.79 -18.73 8.04
CA ASN A 192 11.97 -18.71 9.26
C ASN A 192 12.51 -17.72 10.32
N LYS A 193 13.54 -16.93 9.96
CA LYS A 193 14.13 -15.89 10.81
C LYS A 193 13.34 -14.58 10.69
N ASN A 194 13.88 -13.48 11.22
CA ASN A 194 13.27 -12.15 11.18
C ASN A 194 12.88 -11.73 9.75
N PHE A 195 11.58 -11.68 9.47
CA PHE A 195 11.06 -11.38 8.13
C PHE A 195 11.33 -9.94 7.68
N LEU A 196 11.36 -8.97 8.59
CA LEU A 196 11.69 -7.59 8.24
C LEU A 196 13.15 -7.48 7.80
N GLU A 197 14.05 -8.07 8.59
CA GLU A 197 15.49 -8.10 8.28
C GLU A 197 15.76 -8.79 6.95
N PHE A 198 15.06 -9.90 6.67
CA PHE A 198 15.13 -10.55 5.37
C PHE A 198 14.79 -9.61 4.21
N TRP A 199 13.67 -8.88 4.29
CA TRP A 199 13.27 -7.99 3.21
C TRP A 199 14.15 -6.73 3.11
N ARG A 200 14.71 -6.25 4.22
CA ARG A 200 15.74 -5.19 4.19
C ARG A 200 16.99 -5.64 3.45
N GLU A 201 17.47 -6.85 3.74
CA GLU A 201 18.63 -7.41 3.03
C GLU A 201 18.35 -7.60 1.54
N VAL A 202 17.18 -8.16 1.19
CA VAL A 202 16.76 -8.31 -0.21
C VAL A 202 16.65 -6.96 -0.90
N SER A 203 16.10 -5.95 -0.24
CA SER A 203 15.98 -4.59 -0.76
C SER A 203 17.34 -3.97 -1.08
N ILE A 204 18.29 -4.05 -0.15
CA ILE A 204 19.66 -3.55 -0.35
C ILE A 204 20.34 -4.29 -1.52
N LYS A 205 20.25 -5.62 -1.55
CA LYS A 205 20.93 -6.43 -2.58
C LYS A 205 20.33 -6.30 -3.98
N SER A 206 19.03 -6.04 -4.07
CA SER A 206 18.33 -5.84 -5.34
C SER A 206 18.31 -4.36 -5.78
N ASN A 207 18.67 -3.44 -4.90
CA ASN A 207 18.54 -1.99 -5.10
C ASN A 207 17.10 -1.56 -5.41
N VAL A 208 16.11 -2.21 -4.78
CA VAL A 208 14.68 -1.87 -4.90
C VAL A 208 14.09 -1.64 -3.51
N PRO A 209 13.51 -0.47 -3.23
CA PRO A 209 12.91 -0.17 -1.92
C PRO A 209 11.83 -1.17 -1.48
N PRO A 210 11.67 -1.45 -0.18
CA PRO A 210 10.78 -2.52 0.28
C PRO A 210 9.31 -2.33 -0.10
N LEU A 211 8.83 -1.09 -0.18
CA LEU A 211 7.47 -0.79 -0.63
C LEU A 211 7.26 -1.07 -2.14
N HIS A 212 8.28 -0.89 -2.97
CA HIS A 212 8.24 -1.31 -4.37
C HIS A 212 8.30 -2.83 -4.50
N ILE A 213 9.08 -3.51 -3.64
CA ILE A 213 9.09 -4.98 -3.57
C ILE A 213 7.71 -5.53 -3.23
N ASP A 214 6.97 -4.90 -2.30
CA ASP A 214 5.57 -5.27 -2.04
C ASP A 214 4.75 -5.24 -3.32
N SER A 215 4.86 -4.16 -4.11
CA SER A 215 4.15 -4.00 -5.38
C SER A 215 4.48 -5.08 -6.41
N ILE A 216 5.73 -5.55 -6.44
CA ILE A 216 6.15 -6.63 -7.36
C ILE A 216 5.38 -7.91 -7.08
N PHE A 217 5.19 -8.27 -5.82
CA PHE A 217 4.59 -9.56 -5.46
C PHE A 217 3.09 -9.50 -5.24
N TRP A 218 2.57 -8.41 -4.69
CA TRP A 218 1.19 -8.34 -4.19
C TRP A 218 0.13 -8.76 -5.24
N PRO A 219 0.16 -8.26 -6.50
CA PRO A 219 -0.85 -8.66 -7.49
C PRO A 219 -0.86 -10.16 -7.79
N PHE A 220 0.30 -10.81 -7.81
CA PHE A 220 0.42 -12.25 -8.08
C PHE A 220 0.06 -13.11 -6.87
N LEU A 221 0.22 -12.56 -5.66
CA LEU A 221 -0.21 -13.20 -4.42
C LEU A 221 -1.73 -13.13 -4.23
N THR A 222 -2.40 -12.16 -4.85
CA THR A 222 -3.86 -11.99 -4.76
C THR A 222 -4.62 -12.48 -5.99
N ASN A 223 -4.05 -12.35 -7.19
CA ASN A 223 -4.64 -12.76 -8.46
C ASN A 223 -3.61 -13.48 -9.36
N ARG A 224 -3.78 -14.79 -9.55
CA ARG A 224 -2.79 -15.63 -10.27
C ARG A 224 -2.85 -15.52 -11.79
N GLU A 225 -3.78 -14.74 -12.34
CA GLU A 225 -4.00 -14.63 -13.78
C GLU A 225 -3.30 -13.42 -14.43
N VAL A 226 -2.46 -12.69 -13.69
CA VAL A 226 -1.66 -11.59 -14.26
C VAL A 226 -0.69 -12.16 -15.31
N ARG A 227 -1.03 -12.00 -16.59
CA ARG A 227 -0.16 -12.32 -17.73
C ARG A 227 0.46 -11.04 -18.25
N ASN A 228 1.79 -10.97 -18.23
CA ASN A 228 2.53 -9.89 -18.85
C ASN A 228 3.89 -10.41 -19.32
N GLU A 229 4.18 -10.27 -20.61
CA GLU A 229 5.42 -10.76 -21.23
C GLU A 229 6.67 -10.10 -20.61
N LYS A 230 6.56 -8.82 -20.20
CA LYS A 230 7.66 -8.09 -19.53
C LYS A 230 7.95 -8.60 -18.12
N LEU A 231 7.05 -9.40 -17.53
CA LEU A 231 7.19 -9.98 -16.20
C LEU A 231 7.44 -11.49 -16.26
N GLY A 232 7.89 -12.01 -17.41
CA GLY A 232 8.10 -13.44 -17.64
C GLY A 232 8.99 -14.11 -16.59
N SER A 233 10.14 -13.52 -16.24
CA SER A 233 11.06 -14.09 -15.24
C SER A 233 10.46 -14.11 -13.84
N LEU A 234 9.68 -13.09 -13.47
CA LEU A 234 8.93 -13.03 -12.21
C LEU A 234 7.85 -14.11 -12.16
N ILE A 235 7.05 -14.25 -13.22
CA ILE A 235 5.98 -15.25 -13.31
C ILE A 235 6.57 -16.67 -13.24
N GLU A 236 7.64 -16.93 -13.99
CA GLU A 236 8.33 -18.22 -13.99
C GLU A 236 8.88 -18.54 -12.58
N PHE A 237 9.49 -17.56 -11.94
CA PHE A 237 10.00 -17.71 -10.58
C PHE A 237 8.88 -18.02 -9.58
N LEU A 238 7.78 -17.27 -9.61
CA LEU A 238 6.64 -17.52 -8.74
C LEU A 238 6.04 -18.91 -8.98
N ASN A 239 5.90 -19.33 -10.24
CA ASN A 239 5.43 -20.69 -10.56
C ASN A 239 6.34 -21.75 -9.92
N LYS A 240 7.67 -21.61 -10.01
CA LYS A 240 8.62 -22.53 -9.37
C LYS A 240 8.49 -22.55 -7.84
N VAL A 241 8.21 -21.39 -7.22
CA VAL A 241 8.05 -21.25 -5.76
C VAL A 241 6.72 -21.84 -5.26
N TYR A 242 5.66 -21.83 -6.07
CA TYR A 242 4.32 -22.32 -5.70
C TYR A 242 4.03 -23.76 -6.16
N HIS A 243 4.71 -24.28 -7.18
CA HIS A 243 4.48 -25.62 -7.76
C HIS A 243 5.51 -26.68 -7.36
N LYS A 244 6.49 -26.36 -6.51
CA LYS A 244 7.25 -27.40 -5.81
C LYS A 244 6.32 -28.14 -4.83
N LYS A 245 5.78 -29.27 -5.29
CA LYS A 245 5.31 -30.37 -4.45
C LYS A 245 6.52 -31.06 -3.84
#